data_AF-A0A7S4VWJ7-F1
#
_entry.id   AF-A0A7S4VWJ7-F1
#
_cell.length_a   1.000
_cell.length_b   1.000
_cell.length_c   1.000
_cell.angle_alpha   90.00
_cell.angle_beta   90.00
_cell.angle_gamma   90.00
#
_symmetry.space_group_name_H-M   'P 1'
#
loop_
_entity.id
_entity.type
_entity.pdbx_description
1 polymer ?
#
loop_
_entity_poly.entity_id
_entity_poly.type
_entity_poly.pdbx_seq_one_letter_code
_entity_poly.pdbx_strand_id
1 'polypeptide(L)'
;KSGQWVCALHSAFALKAASLRPTLITCNALFGALRAGQQWSQPLAMLEPMERDRLRPDVFVYGAMLGVVEECQRSQLVSKLLGNMRRSSVEPNMVTLIAALAALEKEEQWEESLALLSDVAGRALARSVAAPNSAMSAAGKAGHWQQAFSILAGVSGRELEPDLVAHNCATSACEKGEQ
;
A
#
# COMPACT_ATOMS: atom_id res chain seq x y z
N LYS A 1 19.04 -13.52 5.56
CA LYS A 1 18.02 -12.68 6.25
C LYS A 1 16.63 -13.35 6.35
N SER A 2 16.45 -14.58 5.87
CA SER A 2 15.16 -15.29 5.74
C SER A 2 14.61 -15.96 7.01
N GLY A 3 15.31 -15.93 8.15
CA GLY A 3 14.87 -16.61 9.39
C GLY A 3 14.21 -15.73 10.44
N GLN A 4 14.25 -14.39 10.27
CA GLN A 4 13.79 -13.47 11.33
C GLN A 4 12.27 -13.48 11.52
N TRP A 5 11.51 -13.74 10.46
CA TRP A 5 10.04 -13.85 10.54
C TRP A 5 9.60 -15.12 11.27
N VAL A 6 10.34 -16.23 11.14
CA VAL A 6 10.06 -17.48 11.87
C VAL A 6 10.26 -17.27 13.36
N CYS A 7 11.36 -16.63 13.76
CA CYS A 7 11.61 -16.31 15.17
C CYS A 7 10.57 -15.32 15.72
N ALA A 8 10.17 -14.33 14.92
CA ALA A 8 9.14 -13.36 15.31
C ALA A 8 7.76 -14.02 15.49
N LEU A 9 7.41 -14.99 14.63
CA LEU A 9 6.19 -15.77 14.81
C LEU A 9 6.27 -16.68 16.03
N HIS A 10 7.40 -17.34 16.23
CA HIS A 10 7.58 -18.21 17.39
C HIS A 10 7.47 -17.42 18.70
N SER A 11 8.02 -16.20 18.75
CA SER A 11 7.86 -15.31 19.89
C SER A 11 6.42 -14.79 20.03
N ALA A 12 5.72 -14.53 18.94
CA ALA A 12 4.30 -14.15 18.98
C ALA A 12 3.39 -15.28 19.49
N PHE A 13 3.61 -16.52 19.03
CA PHE A 13 2.92 -17.70 19.53
C PHE A 13 3.28 -18.00 21.00
N ALA A 14 4.54 -17.82 21.38
CA ALA A 14 4.98 -17.98 22.77
C ALA A 14 4.35 -16.93 23.69
N LEU A 15 4.23 -15.67 23.25
CA LEU A 15 3.52 -14.61 24.00
C LEU A 15 2.03 -14.96 24.17
N LYS A 16 1.39 -15.48 23.12
CA LYS A 16 0.00 -15.94 23.17
C LYS A 16 -0.19 -17.13 24.11
N ALA A 17 0.75 -18.08 24.11
CA ALA A 17 0.77 -19.23 25.03
C ALA A 17 1.04 -18.80 26.48
N ALA A 18 1.83 -17.74 26.67
CA ALA A 18 2.12 -17.16 27.98
C ALA A 18 1.00 -16.25 28.52
N SER A 19 -0.15 -16.15 27.84
CA SER A 19 -1.26 -15.24 28.18
C SER A 19 -0.87 -13.75 28.17
N LEU A 20 0.29 -13.41 27.60
CA LEU A 20 0.77 -12.04 27.53
C LEU A 20 0.10 -11.35 26.35
N ARG A 21 -0.69 -10.31 26.64
CA ARG A 21 -1.40 -9.54 25.61
C ARG A 21 -0.39 -8.93 24.64
N PRO A 22 -0.46 -9.26 23.33
CA PRO A 22 0.36 -8.59 22.34
C PRO A 22 0.13 -7.07 22.41
N THR A 23 1.20 -6.29 22.46
CA THR A 23 1.08 -4.82 22.36
C THR A 23 1.27 -4.39 20.91
N LEU A 24 0.85 -3.16 20.59
CA LEU A 24 1.08 -2.53 19.27
C LEU A 24 2.54 -2.61 18.81
N ILE A 25 3.49 -2.52 19.74
CA ILE A 25 4.94 -2.63 19.47
C ILE A 25 5.29 -4.04 18.99
N THR A 26 4.76 -5.08 19.64
CA THR A 26 4.96 -6.48 19.24
C THR A 26 4.36 -6.74 17.86
N CYS A 27 3.16 -6.22 17.60
CA CYS A 27 2.49 -6.37 16.31
C CYS A 27 3.27 -5.67 15.19
N ASN A 28 3.72 -4.42 15.39
CA ASN A 28 4.50 -3.68 14.39
C ASN A 28 5.85 -4.35 14.07
N ALA A 29 6.57 -4.82 15.08
CA ALA A 29 7.81 -5.57 14.88
C ALA A 29 7.57 -6.88 14.09
N LEU A 30 6.47 -7.55 14.38
CA LEU A 30 6.07 -8.78 13.70
C LEU A 30 5.68 -8.53 12.25
N PHE A 31 4.90 -7.49 11.94
CA PHE A 31 4.58 -7.14 10.56
C PHE A 31 5.83 -6.74 9.75
N GLY A 32 6.78 -6.05 10.37
CA GLY A 32 8.08 -5.76 9.76
C GLY A 32 8.86 -7.04 9.42
N ALA A 33 8.86 -8.02 10.33
CA ALA A 33 9.48 -9.31 10.08
C ALA A 33 8.72 -10.11 8.99
N LEU A 34 7.39 -10.10 9.02
CA LEU A 34 6.54 -10.77 8.03
C LEU A 34 6.69 -10.17 6.63
N ARG A 35 6.94 -8.85 6.52
CA ARG A 35 7.30 -8.17 5.27
C ARG A 35 8.58 -8.76 4.68
N ALA A 36 9.62 -8.90 5.50
CA ALA A 36 10.88 -9.52 5.08
C ALA A 36 10.74 -11.01 4.72
N GLY A 37 9.70 -11.68 5.22
CA GLY A 37 9.37 -13.08 4.92
C GLY A 37 8.39 -13.30 3.78
N GLN A 38 7.86 -12.24 3.15
CA GLN A 38 6.79 -12.30 2.14
C GLN A 38 5.57 -13.13 2.57
N GLN A 39 5.25 -13.14 3.87
CA GLN A 39 4.12 -13.89 4.42
C GLN A 39 2.92 -12.95 4.59
N TRP A 40 2.03 -12.86 3.59
CA TRP A 40 0.85 -11.98 3.63
C TRP A 40 -0.36 -12.56 4.39
N SER A 41 -0.47 -13.89 4.49
CA SER A 41 -1.63 -14.56 5.11
C SER A 41 -1.64 -14.41 6.63
N GLN A 42 -0.46 -14.45 7.26
CA GLN A 42 -0.32 -14.37 8.72
C GLN A 42 -0.66 -12.97 9.28
N PRO A 43 -0.23 -11.86 8.65
CA PRO A 43 -0.65 -10.53 9.07
C PRO A 43 -2.17 -10.36 9.14
N LEU A 44 -2.88 -10.86 8.13
CA LEU A 44 -4.34 -10.78 8.08
C LEU A 44 -4.99 -11.60 9.19
N ALA A 45 -4.49 -12.82 9.43
CA ALA A 45 -4.96 -13.68 10.50
C ALA A 45 -4.71 -13.09 11.91
N MET A 46 -3.81 -12.11 12.03
CA MET A 46 -3.56 -11.39 13.27
C MET A 46 -4.45 -10.17 13.48
N LEU A 47 -5.10 -9.66 12.43
CA LEU A 47 -6.01 -8.52 12.54
C LEU A 47 -7.27 -8.88 13.35
N GLU A 48 -7.84 -10.05 13.11
CA GLU A 48 -9.02 -10.56 13.81
C GLU A 48 -8.81 -10.69 15.34
N PRO A 49 -7.73 -11.34 15.83
CA PRO A 49 -7.40 -11.38 17.25
C PRO A 49 -7.18 -9.99 17.86
N MET A 50 -6.56 -9.06 17.14
CA MET A 50 -6.32 -7.70 17.65
C MET A 50 -7.63 -6.96 17.89
N GLU A 51 -8.55 -7.00 16.92
CA GLU A 51 -9.89 -6.42 17.06
C GLU A 51 -10.67 -7.09 18.22
N ARG A 52 -10.60 -8.41 18.34
CA ARG A 52 -11.24 -9.19 19.42
C ARG A 52 -10.70 -8.83 20.81
N ASP A 53 -9.39 -8.61 20.92
CA ASP A 53 -8.72 -8.30 22.18
C ASP A 53 -8.79 -6.81 22.54
N ARG A 54 -9.60 -6.02 21.81
CA ARG A 54 -9.79 -4.56 21.93
C ARG A 54 -8.52 -3.75 21.66
N LEU A 55 -7.56 -4.32 20.95
CA LEU A 55 -6.39 -3.61 20.45
C LEU A 55 -6.80 -2.91 19.16
N ARG A 56 -7.11 -1.61 19.23
CA ARG A 56 -7.43 -0.83 18.04
C ARG A 56 -6.19 -0.77 17.13
N PRO A 57 -6.23 -1.34 15.92
CA PRO A 57 -5.15 -1.20 14.96
C PRO A 57 -4.97 0.29 14.66
N ASP A 58 -3.73 0.78 14.66
CA ASP A 58 -3.43 2.15 14.31
C ASP A 58 -2.99 2.27 12.85
N VAL A 59 -2.68 3.50 12.43
CA VAL A 59 -2.21 3.78 11.08
C VAL A 59 -0.90 3.03 10.75
N PHE A 60 -0.06 2.75 11.75
CA PHE A 60 1.19 2.02 11.57
C PHE A 60 0.94 0.55 11.26
N VAL A 61 -0.01 -0.10 11.93
CA VAL A 61 -0.40 -1.49 11.65
C VAL A 61 -0.87 -1.62 10.20
N TYR A 62 -1.80 -0.77 9.76
CA TYR A 62 -2.29 -0.80 8.37
C TYR A 62 -1.20 -0.46 7.35
N GLY A 63 -0.33 0.52 7.64
CA GLY A 63 0.81 0.85 6.78
C GLY A 63 1.81 -0.31 6.64
N ALA A 64 2.10 -1.01 7.74
CA ALA A 64 2.96 -2.19 7.71
C ALA A 64 2.33 -3.33 6.89
N MET A 65 1.02 -3.56 7.04
CA MET A 65 0.29 -4.58 6.27
C MET A 65 0.27 -4.27 4.77
N LEU A 66 0.04 -3.02 4.39
CA LEU A 66 0.13 -2.61 2.99
C LEU A 66 1.54 -2.81 2.44
N GLY A 67 2.57 -2.55 3.24
CA GLY A 67 3.95 -2.89 2.89
C GLY A 67 4.16 -4.39 2.67
N VAL A 68 3.54 -5.27 3.47
CA VAL A 68 3.59 -6.73 3.22
C VAL A 68 2.87 -7.07 1.92
N VAL A 69 1.69 -6.49 1.67
CA VAL A 69 0.91 -6.72 0.45
C VAL A 69 1.68 -6.28 -0.80
N GLU A 70 2.38 -5.15 -0.72
CA GLU A 70 3.24 -4.61 -1.77
C GLU A 70 4.41 -5.56 -2.13
N GLU A 71 5.02 -6.22 -1.14
CA GLU A 71 6.08 -7.22 -1.39
C GLU A 71 5.52 -8.56 -1.87
N CYS A 72 4.28 -8.90 -1.51
CA CYS A 72 3.65 -10.17 -1.83
C CYS A 72 2.85 -10.18 -3.12
N GLN A 73 2.76 -9.04 -3.82
CA GLN A 73 1.96 -8.88 -5.04
C GLN A 73 0.54 -9.41 -4.85
N ARG A 74 -0.18 -8.83 -3.87
CA ARG A 74 -1.62 -9.10 -3.61
C ARG A 74 -2.48 -7.83 -3.58
N SER A 75 -2.51 -7.09 -4.67
CA SER A 75 -3.25 -5.83 -4.88
C SER A 75 -4.72 -5.90 -4.47
N GLN A 76 -5.38 -7.04 -4.70
CA GLN A 76 -6.78 -7.30 -4.30
C GLN A 76 -7.06 -7.08 -2.79
N LEU A 77 -6.03 -7.17 -1.95
CA LEU A 77 -6.17 -6.95 -0.50
C LEU A 77 -6.07 -5.48 -0.10
N VAL A 78 -5.56 -4.61 -0.98
CA VAL A 78 -5.38 -3.17 -0.71
C VAL A 78 -6.72 -2.52 -0.42
N SER A 79 -7.71 -2.74 -1.28
CA SER A 79 -9.08 -2.22 -1.10
C SER A 79 -9.73 -2.72 0.20
N LYS A 80 -9.53 -4.00 0.53
CA LYS A 80 -10.02 -4.60 1.78
C LYS A 80 -9.38 -3.98 3.02
N LEU A 81 -8.06 -3.74 2.99
CA LEU A 81 -7.32 -3.11 4.09
C LEU A 81 -7.72 -1.65 4.29
N LEU A 82 -7.83 -0.87 3.21
CA LEU A 82 -8.31 0.51 3.27
C LEU A 82 -9.77 0.59 3.78
N GLY A 83 -10.61 -0.35 3.36
CA GLY A 83 -11.97 -0.49 3.87
C GLY A 83 -12.04 -0.84 5.36
N ASN A 84 -11.18 -1.75 5.83
CA ASN A 84 -11.03 -2.08 7.26
C ASN A 84 -10.59 -0.85 8.06
N MET A 85 -9.63 -0.09 7.56
CA MET A 85 -9.11 1.11 8.22
C MET A 85 -10.21 2.17 8.42
N ARG A 86 -11.02 2.42 7.38
CA ARG A 86 -12.20 3.30 7.47
C ARG A 86 -13.25 2.79 8.48
N ARG A 87 -13.55 1.48 8.47
CA ARG A 87 -14.47 0.85 9.44
C ARG A 87 -13.99 0.98 10.88
N SER A 88 -12.69 0.85 11.09
CA SER A 88 -12.04 1.02 12.39
C SER A 88 -11.91 2.48 12.82
N SER A 89 -12.52 3.42 12.09
CA SER A 89 -12.43 4.88 12.33
C SER A 89 -10.97 5.39 12.35
N VAL A 90 -10.11 4.76 11.57
CA VAL A 90 -8.72 5.16 11.37
C VAL A 90 -8.62 5.81 9.99
N GLU A 91 -8.15 7.05 9.93
CA GLU A 91 -7.99 7.73 8.64
C GLU A 91 -6.67 7.34 7.96
N PRO A 92 -6.69 6.95 6.67
CA PRO A 92 -5.48 6.73 5.89
C PRO A 92 -4.62 7.99 5.87
N ASN A 93 -3.35 7.86 6.28
CA ASN A 93 -2.38 8.93 6.13
C ASN A 93 -1.67 8.83 4.76
N MET A 94 -0.87 9.84 4.42
CA MET A 94 -0.14 9.88 3.14
C MET A 94 0.79 8.66 2.96
N VAL A 95 1.41 8.16 4.03
CA VAL A 95 2.31 6.99 3.96
C VAL A 95 1.53 5.72 3.61
N THR A 96 0.38 5.50 4.25
CA THR A 96 -0.53 4.39 3.94
C THR A 96 -1.01 4.45 2.48
N LEU A 97 -1.35 5.64 2.00
CA LEU A 97 -1.84 5.82 0.62
C LEU A 97 -0.76 5.60 -0.43
N ILE A 98 0.48 6.07 -0.18
CA ILE A 98 1.62 5.80 -1.08
C ILE A 98 1.92 4.30 -1.12
N ALA A 99 1.92 3.61 0.02
CA ALA A 99 2.14 2.16 0.08
C ALA A 99 1.05 1.38 -0.67
N ALA A 100 -0.21 1.82 -0.57
CA ALA A 100 -1.31 1.25 -1.35
C ALA A 100 -1.11 1.46 -2.86
N LEU A 101 -0.77 2.67 -3.30
CA LEU A 101 -0.50 2.96 -4.72
C LEU A 101 0.68 2.16 -5.27
N ALA A 102 1.77 2.01 -4.50
CA ALA A 102 2.91 1.19 -4.90
C ALA A 102 2.55 -0.29 -5.06
N ALA A 103 1.67 -0.82 -4.19
CA ALA A 103 1.18 -2.18 -4.31
C ALA A 103 0.32 -2.37 -5.58
N LEU A 104 -0.58 -1.41 -5.88
CA LEU A 104 -1.39 -1.42 -7.09
C LEU A 104 -0.55 -1.26 -8.36
N GLU A 105 0.53 -0.48 -8.30
CA GLU A 105 1.46 -0.27 -9.41
C GLU A 105 2.23 -1.55 -9.79
N LYS A 106 2.61 -2.38 -8.82
CA LYS A 106 3.32 -3.64 -9.09
C LYS A 106 2.47 -4.67 -9.82
N GLU A 107 1.16 -4.61 -9.68
CA GLU A 107 0.20 -5.54 -10.31
C GLU A 107 -0.63 -4.87 -11.41
N GLU A 108 -0.22 -3.69 -11.85
CA GLU A 108 -0.81 -2.98 -12.99
C GLU A 108 -2.32 -2.69 -12.82
N GLN A 109 -2.79 -2.60 -11.57
CA GLN A 109 -4.18 -2.31 -11.21
C GLN A 109 -4.46 -0.80 -11.34
N TRP A 110 -4.47 -0.31 -12.57
CA TRP A 110 -4.59 1.12 -12.87
C TRP A 110 -5.95 1.72 -12.45
N GLU A 111 -7.04 0.96 -12.55
CA GLU A 111 -8.41 1.42 -12.20
C GLU A 111 -8.51 1.74 -10.70
N GLU A 112 -8.07 0.82 -9.85
CA GLU A 112 -8.03 1.01 -8.40
C GLU A 112 -7.05 2.12 -8.02
N SER A 113 -5.93 2.24 -8.74
CA SER A 113 -4.92 3.27 -8.49
C SER A 113 -5.47 4.67 -8.79
N LEU A 114 -6.21 4.83 -9.90
CA LEU A 114 -6.90 6.08 -10.23
C LEU A 114 -8.03 6.41 -9.25
N ALA A 115 -8.84 5.42 -8.89
CA ALA A 115 -9.90 5.60 -7.90
C ALA A 115 -9.33 6.07 -6.56
N LEU A 116 -8.25 5.43 -6.11
CA LEU A 116 -7.55 5.83 -4.90
C LEU A 116 -6.97 7.24 -5.03
N LEU A 117 -6.31 7.56 -6.15
CA LEU A 117 -5.76 8.89 -6.42
C LEU A 117 -6.84 9.98 -6.39
N SER A 118 -8.02 9.71 -6.93
CA SER A 118 -9.17 10.64 -6.90
C SER A 118 -9.70 10.87 -5.47
N ASP A 119 -9.69 9.84 -4.61
CA ASP A 119 -10.08 9.93 -3.20
C ASP A 119 -9.05 10.75 -2.38
N VAL A 120 -7.75 10.65 -2.72
CA VAL A 120 -6.70 11.45 -2.08
C VAL A 120 -6.67 12.90 -2.60
N ALA A 121 -7.28 13.18 -3.75
CA ALA A 121 -7.24 14.49 -4.42
C ALA A 121 -7.85 15.60 -3.56
N GLY A 122 -8.81 15.26 -2.70
CA GLY A 122 -9.44 16.18 -1.76
C GLY A 122 -8.68 16.38 -0.44
N ARG A 123 -7.73 15.51 -0.07
CA ARG A 123 -7.19 15.46 1.31
C ARG A 123 -5.76 15.95 1.49
N ALA A 124 -4.83 15.72 0.54
CA ALA A 124 -3.43 16.15 0.70
C ALA A 124 -2.56 16.11 -0.58
N LEU A 125 -3.15 15.91 -1.76
CA LEU A 125 -2.43 15.71 -3.03
C LEU A 125 -1.64 16.94 -3.53
N ALA A 126 -1.79 18.10 -2.89
CA ALA A 126 -1.03 19.29 -3.23
C ALA A 126 0.48 19.21 -2.89
N ARG A 127 0.92 18.21 -2.10
CA ARG A 127 2.33 18.13 -1.62
C ARG A 127 3.08 16.83 -1.98
N SER A 128 2.50 15.89 -2.72
CA SER A 128 3.16 14.60 -3.00
C SER A 128 3.21 14.28 -4.49
N VAL A 129 4.43 14.20 -5.03
CA VAL A 129 4.73 13.78 -6.42
C VAL A 129 4.65 12.24 -6.56
N ALA A 130 4.86 11.50 -5.47
CA ALA A 130 4.91 10.04 -5.49
C ALA A 130 3.57 9.39 -5.87
N ALA A 131 2.45 9.92 -5.36
CA ALA A 131 1.12 9.37 -5.63
C ALA A 131 0.72 9.43 -7.13
N PRO A 132 0.77 10.59 -7.81
CA PRO A 132 0.47 10.65 -9.24
C PRO A 132 1.47 9.85 -10.09
N ASN A 133 2.75 9.81 -9.71
CA ASN A 133 3.75 9.01 -10.42
C ASN A 133 3.43 7.51 -10.37
N SER A 134 3.05 6.96 -9.21
CA SER A 134 2.68 5.55 -9.09
C SER A 134 1.40 5.22 -9.87
N ALA A 135 0.38 6.09 -9.86
CA ALA A 135 -0.83 5.88 -10.65
C ALA A 135 -0.57 5.91 -12.16
N MET A 136 0.28 6.84 -12.60
CA MET A 136 0.66 6.93 -14.00
C MET A 136 1.54 5.75 -14.45
N SER A 137 2.47 5.31 -13.60
CA SER A 137 3.26 4.09 -13.85
C SER A 137 2.36 2.86 -13.97
N ALA A 138 1.35 2.72 -13.09
CA ALA A 138 0.36 1.65 -13.16
C ALA A 138 -0.41 1.69 -14.49
N ALA A 139 -0.92 2.86 -14.89
CA ALA A 139 -1.64 3.06 -16.15
C ALA A 139 -0.75 2.78 -17.37
N GLY A 140 0.51 3.21 -17.34
CA GLY A 140 1.45 2.99 -18.43
C GLY A 140 1.87 1.52 -18.58
N LYS A 141 2.10 0.82 -17.46
CA LYS A 141 2.39 -0.61 -17.47
C LYS A 141 1.24 -1.42 -18.06
N ALA A 142 0.00 -1.06 -17.71
CA ALA A 142 -1.23 -1.65 -18.23
C ALA A 142 -1.59 -1.25 -19.67
N GLY A 143 -0.78 -0.40 -20.35
CA GLY A 143 -1.00 0.01 -21.74
C GLY A 143 -2.03 1.13 -21.93
N HIS A 144 -2.55 1.73 -20.85
CA HIS A 144 -3.54 2.80 -20.90
C HIS A 144 -2.89 4.18 -20.96
N TRP A 145 -2.22 4.47 -22.08
CA TRP A 145 -1.46 5.71 -22.27
C TRP A 145 -2.31 6.98 -22.18
N GLN A 146 -3.58 6.96 -22.61
CA GLN A 146 -4.46 8.13 -22.53
C GLN A 146 -4.71 8.52 -21.06
N GLN A 147 -4.87 7.53 -20.18
CA GLN A 147 -5.05 7.76 -18.76
C GLN A 147 -3.76 8.29 -18.13
N ALA A 148 -2.61 7.72 -18.48
CA ALA A 148 -1.30 8.22 -18.05
C ALA A 148 -1.10 9.70 -18.42
N PHE A 149 -1.40 10.09 -19.66
CA PHE A 149 -1.32 11.48 -20.11
C PHE A 149 -2.31 12.40 -19.39
N SER A 150 -3.52 11.93 -19.08
CA SER A 150 -4.51 12.72 -18.33
C SER A 150 -4.02 13.07 -16.92
N ILE A 151 -3.36 12.12 -16.25
CA ILE A 151 -2.74 12.32 -14.94
C ILE A 151 -1.59 13.32 -15.08
N LEU A 152 -0.70 13.13 -16.06
CA LEU A 152 0.43 14.02 -16.31
C LEU A 152 -0.03 15.47 -16.54
N ALA A 153 -1.04 15.68 -17.37
CA ALA A 153 -1.61 17.00 -17.64
C ALA A 153 -2.20 17.65 -16.37
N GLY A 154 -2.81 16.85 -15.48
CA GLY A 154 -3.34 17.32 -14.20
C GLY A 154 -2.25 17.69 -13.17
N VAL A 155 -1.06 17.10 -13.27
CA VAL A 155 0.09 17.36 -12.39
C VAL A 155 0.89 18.57 -12.89
N SER A 156 1.11 18.70 -14.20
CA SER A 156 1.80 19.85 -14.82
C SER A 156 1.09 21.19 -14.61
N GLY A 157 -0.23 21.16 -14.36
CA GLY A 157 -1.01 22.34 -13.98
C GLY A 157 -0.90 22.74 -12.50
N ARG A 158 -0.17 21.97 -11.68
CA ARG A 158 0.14 22.25 -10.27
C ARG A 158 1.64 22.58 -10.19
N GLU A 159 2.10 23.28 -9.16
CA GLU A 159 3.55 23.56 -8.92
C GLU A 159 4.40 22.30 -8.63
N LEU A 160 3.96 21.13 -9.10
CA LEU A 160 4.65 19.85 -8.99
C LEU A 160 5.29 19.58 -10.35
N GLU A 161 6.61 19.77 -10.44
CA GLU A 161 7.32 19.40 -11.67
C GLU A 161 7.16 17.89 -11.93
N PRO A 162 6.70 17.48 -13.12
CA PRO A 162 6.64 16.08 -13.47
C PRO A 162 8.06 15.49 -13.50
N ASP A 163 8.35 14.54 -12.62
CA ASP A 163 9.67 13.89 -12.58
C ASP A 163 10.00 13.16 -13.89
N LEU A 164 11.28 12.89 -14.15
CA LEU A 164 11.73 12.09 -15.29
C LEU A 164 11.03 10.72 -15.39
N VAL A 165 10.65 10.15 -14.23
CA VAL A 165 9.86 8.92 -14.12
C VAL A 165 8.48 9.09 -14.76
N ALA A 166 7.87 10.26 -14.59
CA ALA A 166 6.58 10.60 -15.11
C ALA A 166 6.58 10.58 -16.65
N HIS A 167 7.60 11.22 -17.24
CA HIS A 167 7.79 11.28 -18.69
C HIS A 167 8.12 9.90 -19.28
N ASN A 168 9.02 9.14 -18.64
CA ASN A 168 9.42 7.80 -19.08
C ASN A 168 8.26 6.79 -19.02
N CYS A 169 7.35 6.93 -18.04
CA CYS A 169 6.15 6.10 -17.97
C CYS A 169 5.18 6.41 -19.12
N ALA A 170 5.00 7.70 -19.46
CA ALA A 170 4.15 8.11 -20.56
C ALA A 170 4.69 7.64 -21.92
N THR A 171 6.01 7.74 -22.16
CA THR A 171 6.62 7.24 -23.40
C THR A 171 6.54 5.72 -23.50
N SER A 172 6.82 4.99 -22.40
CA SER A 172 6.66 3.53 -22.37
C SER A 172 5.22 3.08 -22.59
N ALA A 173 4.24 3.85 -22.10
CA ALA A 173 2.82 3.59 -22.35
C ALA A 173 2.46 3.74 -23.84
N CYS A 174 3.00 4.76 -24.53
CA CYS A 174 2.78 4.96 -25.97
C CYS A 174 3.33 3.80 -26.79
N GLU A 175 4.56 3.34 -26.51
CA GLU A 175 5.16 2.21 -27.22
C GLU A 175 4.34 0.92 -27.10
N LYS A 176 3.68 0.71 -25.96
CA LYS A 176 2.79 -0.45 -25.73
C LYS A 176 1.39 -0.27 -26.33
N GLY A 177 0.91 0.96 -26.47
CA GLY A 177 -0.42 1.26 -27.02
C GLY A 177 -0.50 1.23 -28.56
N GLU A 178 0.66 1.18 -29.24
CA GLU A 178 0.77 1.05 -30.70
C GLU A 178 0.89 -0.42 -31.18
N GLN A 179 0.87 -1.40 -30.28
CA GLN A 179 0.82 -2.86 -30.59
C GLN A 179 -0.60 -3.40 -30.48
#